data_AF-A0A419T9T6-F1
#
_entry.id   AF-A0A419T9T6-F1
#
_cell.length_a   1.000
_cell.length_b   1.000
_cell.length_c   1.000
_cell.angle_alpha   90.00
_cell.angle_beta   90.00
_cell.angle_gamma   90.00
#
_symmetry.space_group_name_H-M   'P 1'
#
loop_
_entity.id
_entity.type
_entity.pdbx_description
1 polymer ?
#
loop_
_entity_poly.entity_id
_entity_poly.type
_entity_poly.pdbx_seq_one_letter_code
_entity_poly.pdbx_strand_id
1 'polypeptide(L)'
;MNEETLVFGKGIKIWCIICIIISAFALFANCALGLFDMAVIGAAACIAYVLLLVLKKKIAFYSIVVFAVIILILNVVKYNVGILPSLAGLLNPVITFIFLSKYWKQMV
;
A
#
# COMPACT_ATOMS: atom_id res chain seq x y z
N MET A 1 23.86 20.64 -7.06
CA MET A 1 22.69 19.90 -7.59
C MET A 1 21.53 20.33 -6.73
N ASN A 2 20.62 21.15 -7.27
CA ASN A 2 19.50 21.68 -6.49
C ASN A 2 18.60 20.48 -6.18
N GLU A 3 18.62 20.01 -4.93
CA GLU A 3 17.62 19.08 -4.44
C GLU A 3 16.30 19.86 -4.47
N GLU A 4 15.59 19.82 -5.59
CA GLU A 4 14.17 20.11 -5.59
C GLU A 4 13.56 19.10 -4.62
N THR A 5 13.42 19.50 -3.35
CA THR A 5 12.79 18.69 -2.32
C THR A 5 11.40 18.38 -2.81
N LEU A 6 11.20 17.17 -3.33
CA LEU A 6 9.94 16.75 -3.91
C LEU A 6 8.81 17.01 -2.91
N VAL A 7 7.87 17.90 -3.25
CA VAL A 7 6.73 18.21 -2.38
C VAL A 7 5.49 17.53 -2.94
N PHE A 8 5.06 16.47 -2.25
CA PHE A 8 3.76 15.87 -2.50
C PHE A 8 2.62 16.87 -2.25
N GLY A 9 1.71 16.95 -3.21
CA GLY A 9 0.48 17.74 -3.08
C GLY A 9 -0.46 17.18 -2.02
N LYS A 10 -1.46 17.99 -1.61
CA LYS A 10 -2.42 17.60 -0.56
C LYS A 10 -3.14 16.28 -0.89
N GLY A 11 -3.51 16.06 -2.15
CA GLY A 11 -4.27 14.87 -2.58
C GLY A 11 -3.55 13.56 -2.24
N ILE A 12 -2.29 13.41 -2.62
CA ILE A 12 -1.57 12.17 -2.33
C ILE A 12 -1.25 11.99 -0.84
N LYS A 13 -1.00 13.09 -0.12
CA LYS A 13 -0.81 13.03 1.33
C LYS A 13 -2.04 12.49 2.04
N ILE A 14 -3.22 13.02 1.70
CA ILE A 14 -4.51 12.57 2.24
C ILE A 14 -4.75 11.11 1.87
N TRP A 15 -4.50 10.73 0.61
CA TRP A 15 -4.64 9.35 0.17
C TRP A 15 -3.73 8.38 0.96
N CYS A 16 -2.45 8.71 1.14
CA CYS A 16 -1.53 7.89 1.93
C CYS A 16 -2.00 7.75 3.38
N ILE A 17 -2.50 8.83 4.00
CA ILE A 17 -3.06 8.78 5.36
C ILE A 17 -4.26 7.85 5.44
N ILE A 18 -5.18 7.91 4.47
CA ILE A 18 -6.32 6.99 4.38
C ILE A 18 -5.83 5.54 4.27
N CYS A 19 -4.86 5.27 3.40
CA CYS A 19 -4.29 3.94 3.26
C CYS A 19 -3.62 3.44 4.56
N ILE A 20 -2.90 4.29 5.28
CA ILE A 20 -2.29 3.96 6.58
C ILE A 20 -3.37 3.55 7.58
N ILE A 21 -4.46 4.32 7.68
CA ILE A 21 -5.56 4.02 8.60
C ILE A 21 -6.23 2.69 8.24
N ILE A 22 -6.52 2.47 6.95
CA ILE A 22 -7.12 1.21 6.47
C ILE A 22 -6.19 0.03 6.74
N SER A 23 -4.89 0.15 6.49
CA SER A 23 -3.91 -0.91 6.78
C SER A 23 -3.80 -1.20 8.27
N ALA A 24 -3.84 -0.18 9.13
CA ALA A 24 -3.85 -0.36 10.58
C ALA A 24 -5.14 -1.07 11.04
N PHE A 25 -6.30 -0.69 10.51
CA PHE A 25 -7.56 -1.36 10.83
C PHE A 25 -7.56 -2.82 10.37
N ALA A 26 -7.05 -3.08 9.15
CA ALA A 26 -6.90 -4.43 8.63
C ALA A 26 -5.94 -5.28 9.48
N LEU A 27 -4.85 -4.69 9.99
CA LEU A 27 -3.95 -5.35 10.94
C LEU A 27 -4.73 -5.84 12.17
N PHE A 28 -5.48 -4.95 12.84
CA PHE A 28 -6.25 -5.32 14.02
C PHE A 28 -7.33 -6.35 13.74
N ALA A 29 -8.05 -6.20 12.62
CA ALA A 29 -9.08 -7.16 12.21
C ALA A 29 -8.49 -8.55 11.94
N ASN A 30 -7.37 -8.64 11.23
CA ASN A 30 -6.71 -9.92 10.95
C ASN A 30 -6.13 -10.56 12.22
N CYS A 31 -5.57 -9.77 13.14
CA CYS A 31 -5.17 -10.27 14.47
C CYS A 31 -6.35 -10.86 15.23
N ALA A 32 -7.50 -10.18 15.25
CA ALA A 32 -8.70 -10.65 15.92
C ALA A 32 -9.26 -11.95 15.32
N LEU A 33 -9.12 -12.14 14.01
CA LEU A 33 -9.53 -13.34 13.28
C LEU A 33 -8.47 -14.47 13.30
N GLY A 34 -7.32 -14.27 13.95
CA GLY A 34 -6.23 -15.26 14.00
C GLY A 34 -5.45 -15.41 12.69
N LEU A 35 -5.61 -14.49 11.73
CA LEU A 35 -4.95 -14.49 10.42
C LEU A 35 -3.59 -13.76 10.50
N PHE A 36 -2.64 -14.33 11.23
CA PHE A 36 -1.38 -13.65 11.57
C PHE A 36 -0.51 -13.29 10.35
N ASP A 37 -0.49 -14.11 9.30
CA ASP A 37 0.23 -13.80 8.06
C ASP A 37 -0.36 -12.59 7.34
N MET A 38 -1.69 -12.49 7.26
CA MET A 38 -2.35 -11.29 6.72
C MET A 38 -2.13 -10.06 7.60
N ALA A 39 -2.10 -10.25 8.93
CA ALA A 39 -1.78 -9.19 9.88
C ALA A 39 -0.36 -8.64 9.65
N VAL A 40 0.65 -9.51 9.52
CA VAL A 40 2.04 -9.11 9.24
C VAL A 40 2.13 -8.32 7.93
N ILE A 41 1.44 -8.76 6.88
CA ILE A 41 1.44 -8.02 5.60
C ILE A 41 0.73 -6.66 5.77
N GLY A 42 -0.35 -6.59 6.55
CA GLY A 42 -1.02 -5.33 6.88
C GLY A 42 -0.08 -4.34 7.59
N ALA A 43 0.73 -4.80 8.54
CA ALA A 43 1.74 -3.98 9.19
C ALA A 43 2.83 -3.52 8.20
N ALA A 44 3.33 -4.42 7.37
CA ALA A 44 4.35 -4.10 6.37
C ALA A 44 3.85 -3.08 5.33
N ALA A 45 2.59 -3.21 4.88
CA ALA A 45 1.95 -2.27 3.99
C ALA A 45 1.78 -0.88 4.66
N CYS A 46 1.39 -0.84 5.93
CA CYS A 46 1.31 0.40 6.70
C CYS A 46 2.67 1.13 6.72
N ILE A 47 3.75 0.41 7.03
CA ILE A 47 5.12 0.95 7.01
C ILE A 47 5.48 1.44 5.61
N ALA A 48 5.14 0.70 4.56
CA ALA A 48 5.44 1.10 3.18
C ALA A 48 4.72 2.41 2.79
N TYR A 49 3.46 2.61 3.20
CA TYR A 49 2.76 3.86 2.98
C TYR A 49 3.35 5.03 3.77
N VAL A 50 3.80 4.80 5.02
CA VAL A 50 4.53 5.82 5.80
C VAL A 50 5.84 6.20 5.09
N LEU A 51 6.61 5.21 4.64
CA LEU A 51 7.86 5.44 3.89
C LEU A 51 7.60 6.16 2.57
N LEU A 52 6.51 5.83 1.87
CA LEU A 52 6.11 6.53 0.65
C LEU A 52 5.81 8.01 0.95
N LEU A 53 5.11 8.29 2.04
CA LEU A 53 4.76 9.66 2.44
C LEU A 53 5.99 10.49 2.85
N VAL A 54 6.93 9.89 3.58
CA VAL A 54 8.10 10.57 4.14
C VAL A 54 9.25 10.63 3.13
N LEU A 55 9.68 9.48 2.60
CA LEU A 55 10.84 9.36 1.73
C LEU A 55 10.52 9.62 0.26
N LYS A 56 9.26 9.44 -0.16
CA LYS A 56 8.80 9.72 -1.53
C LYS A 56 9.60 8.97 -2.59
N LYS A 57 10.06 7.76 -2.25
CA LYS A 57 10.85 6.90 -3.13
C LYS A 57 9.96 5.92 -3.88
N LYS A 58 10.32 5.59 -5.12
CA LYS A 58 9.60 4.60 -5.94
C LYS A 58 9.60 3.22 -5.29
N ILE A 59 10.68 2.87 -4.60
CA ILE A 59 10.81 1.57 -3.93
C ILE A 59 9.69 1.31 -2.93
N ALA A 60 9.24 2.33 -2.20
CA ALA A 60 8.14 2.20 -1.24
C ALA A 60 6.83 1.84 -1.95
N PHE A 61 6.57 2.45 -3.11
CA PHE A 61 5.42 2.10 -3.94
C PHE A 61 5.52 0.67 -4.49
N TYR A 62 6.70 0.26 -4.98
CA TYR A 62 6.89 -1.12 -5.44
C TYR A 62 6.65 -2.15 -4.34
N SER A 63 7.08 -1.87 -3.10
CA SER A 63 6.77 -2.72 -1.95
C SER A 63 5.26 -2.85 -1.71
N ILE A 64 4.49 -1.76 -1.84
CA ILE A 64 3.02 -1.79 -1.72
C ILE A 64 2.40 -2.71 -2.79
N VAL A 65 2.86 -2.62 -4.03
CA VAL A 65 2.39 -3.49 -5.12
C VAL A 65 2.70 -4.95 -4.82
N VAL A 66 3.93 -5.26 -4.37
CA VAL A 66 4.32 -6.63 -4.01
C VAL A 66 3.44 -7.17 -2.89
N PHE A 67 3.18 -6.40 -1.84
CA PHE A 67 2.29 -6.84 -0.75
C PHE A 67 0.86 -7.09 -1.25
N ALA A 68 0.33 -6.26 -2.13
CA ALA A 68 -0.99 -6.47 -2.72
C ALA A 68 -1.06 -7.76 -3.55
N VAL A 69 -0.01 -8.08 -4.30
CA VAL A 69 0.10 -9.35 -5.06
C VAL A 69 0.19 -10.55 -4.11
N ILE A 70 0.97 -10.46 -3.03
CA ILE A 70 1.06 -11.54 -2.03
C ILE A 70 -0.31 -11.78 -1.37
N ILE A 71 -1.03 -10.72 -0.99
CA ILE A 71 -2.39 -10.83 -0.44
C ILE A 71 -3.33 -11.53 -1.43
N LEU A 72 -3.27 -11.16 -2.71
CA LEU A 72 -4.06 -11.81 -3.76
C LEU A 72 -3.77 -13.31 -3.81
N ILE A 73 -2.49 -13.70 -3.82
CA ILE A 73 -2.09 -15.11 -3.86
C ILE A 73 -2.62 -15.85 -2.62
N LEU A 74 -2.45 -15.27 -1.42
CA LEU A 74 -2.94 -15.89 -0.19
C LEU A 74 -4.46 -16.03 -0.19
N ASN A 75 -5.18 -15.00 -0.62
CA ASN A 75 -6.65 -15.04 -0.68
C ASN A 75 -7.17 -16.11 -1.64
N VAL A 76 -6.49 -16.33 -2.77
CA VAL A 76 -6.88 -17.34 -3.76
C VAL A 76 -6.45 -18.74 -3.33
N VAL A 77 -5.21 -18.91 -2.90
CA VAL A 77 -4.59 -20.24 -2.69
C VAL A 77 -4.85 -20.79 -1.30
N LYS A 78 -4.79 -19.94 -0.26
CA LYS A 78 -4.89 -20.36 1.14
C LYS A 78 -6.29 -20.17 1.72
N TYR A 79 -6.89 -19.01 1.46
CA TYR A 79 -8.16 -18.63 2.09
C TYR A 79 -9.41 -18.89 1.23
N ASN A 80 -9.24 -19.35 -0.01
CA ASN A 80 -10.33 -19.66 -0.94
C ASN A 80 -11.38 -18.55 -1.10
N VAL A 81 -10.96 -17.28 -0.97
CA VAL A 81 -11.84 -16.11 -1.14
C VAL A 81 -12.28 -15.97 -2.61
N GLY A 82 -11.49 -16.50 -3.54
CA GLY A 82 -11.72 -16.46 -4.98
C GLY A 82 -11.01 -15.28 -5.67
N ILE A 83 -10.79 -15.39 -6.98
CA ILE A 83 -9.96 -14.44 -7.75
C ILE A 83 -10.61 -13.04 -7.83
N LEU A 84 -11.89 -12.96 -8.17
CA LEU A 84 -12.61 -11.68 -8.33
C LEU A 84 -12.55 -10.78 -7.07
N PRO A 85 -12.95 -11.24 -5.88
CA PRO A 85 -12.84 -10.43 -4.66
C PRO A 85 -11.38 -10.15 -4.28
N SER A 86 -10.44 -11.03 -4.60
CA SER A 86 -9.00 -10.80 -4.34
C SER A 86 -8.42 -9.67 -5.20
N LEU A 87 -8.90 -9.50 -6.43
CA LEU A 87 -8.48 -8.42 -7.32
C LEU A 87 -8.85 -7.03 -6.78
N ALA A 88 -9.89 -6.91 -5.95
CA ALA A 88 -10.26 -5.65 -5.31
C ALA A 88 -9.11 -5.08 -4.45
N GLY A 89 -8.24 -5.95 -3.90
CA GLY A 89 -7.05 -5.54 -3.15
C GLY A 89 -6.04 -4.75 -4.00
N LEU A 90 -6.06 -4.89 -5.33
CA LEU A 90 -5.20 -4.14 -6.25
C LEU A 90 -5.69 -2.71 -6.50
N LEU A 91 -6.92 -2.36 -6.10
CA LEU A 91 -7.43 -1.00 -6.26
C LEU A 91 -6.56 0.03 -5.51
N ASN A 92 -6.11 -0.32 -4.30
CA ASN A 92 -5.27 0.56 -3.49
C ASN A 92 -3.96 0.96 -4.20
N PRO A 93 -3.11 0.04 -4.67
CA PRO A 93 -1.91 0.42 -5.42
C PRO A 93 -2.24 1.12 -6.74
N VAL A 94 -3.33 0.78 -7.44
CA VAL A 94 -3.73 1.47 -8.68
C VAL A 94 -4.06 2.94 -8.43
N ILE A 95 -4.90 3.23 -7.44
CA ILE A 95 -5.26 4.62 -7.08
C ILE A 95 -4.03 5.37 -6.58
N THR A 96 -3.19 4.70 -5.78
CA THR A 96 -1.91 5.28 -5.31
C THR A 96 -1.03 5.67 -6.51
N PHE A 97 -0.92 4.81 -7.53
CA PHE A 97 -0.18 5.12 -8.74
C PHE A 97 -0.76 6.30 -9.52
N ILE A 98 -2.09 6.40 -9.64
CA ILE A 98 -2.74 7.54 -10.29
C ILE A 98 -2.30 8.86 -9.64
N PHE A 99 -2.29 8.92 -8.30
CA PHE A 99 -1.80 10.09 -7.59
C PHE A 99 -0.28 10.31 -7.74
N LEU A 100 0.52 9.24 -7.71
CA LEU A 100 1.98 9.29 -7.85
C LEU A 100 2.45 9.63 -9.26
N SER A 101 1.68 9.31 -10.29
CA SER A 101 2.07 9.43 -11.70
C SER A 101 2.57 10.84 -12.06
N LYS A 102 1.96 11.87 -11.42
CA LYS A 102 2.32 13.29 -11.55
C LYS A 102 3.70 13.62 -10.99
N TYR A 103 4.16 12.86 -10.00
CA TYR A 103 5.43 13.05 -9.28
C TYR A 103 6.50 12.03 -9.70
N TRP A 104 6.12 11.04 -10.52
CA TRP A 104 6.94 9.85 -10.78
C TRP A 104 8.32 10.14 -11.36
N LYS A 105 8.44 11.13 -12.25
CA LYS A 105 9.73 11.53 -12.83
C LYS A 105 10.68 12.16 -11.81
N GLN A 106 10.13 12.76 -10.76
CA GLN A 106 10.87 13.45 -9.70
C GLN A 106 11.19 12.52 -8.52
N MET A 107 10.50 11.38 -8.40
CA MET A 107 10.77 10.38 -7.38
C MET A 107 12.01 9.55 -7.74
N VAL A 108 12.89 9.35 -6.75
CA VAL A 108 14.05 8.46 -6.83
C VAL A 108 13.63 7.02 -6.58
#